data_AF-A0A2E9JIC2-F1
#
_entry.id   AF-A0A2E9JIC2-F1
#
_cell.length_a   1.000
_cell.length_b   1.000
_cell.length_c   1.000
_cell.angle_alpha   90.00
_cell.angle_beta   90.00
_cell.angle_gamma   90.00
#
_symmetry.space_group_name_H-M   'P 1'
#
loop_
_entity.id
_entity.type
_entity.pdbx_description
1 polymer ?
#
loop_
_entity_poly.entity_id
_entity_poly.type
_entity_poly.pdbx_seq_one_letter_code
_entity_poly.pdbx_strand_id
1 'polypeptide(L)'
;MSHFSKILLSLAILISSVQLSGQTHQNWNVVFPTSETSEAQQHFLDGVTNMHLHMFEDAERHFRQAQQLSPDFAMAYWGEALNNHRTIWSIHRLDEARAVLNRLGATPAARAAKAPTARGKSLSGGNRKIIRCRHSG
;
A
#
# COMPACT_ATOMS: atom_id res chain seq x y z
N MET A 1 -42.45 -26.54 20.10
CA MET A 1 -41.85 -25.45 19.29
C MET A 1 -42.26 -25.65 17.84
N SER A 2 -43.08 -24.76 17.28
CA SER A 2 -43.64 -24.93 15.94
C SER A 2 -42.54 -24.96 14.87
N HIS A 3 -42.73 -25.75 13.81
CA HIS A 3 -41.79 -25.81 12.68
C HIS A 3 -41.52 -24.41 12.08
N PHE A 4 -42.52 -23.53 12.11
CA PHE A 4 -42.39 -22.13 11.73
C PHE A 4 -41.34 -21.37 12.55
N SER A 5 -41.27 -21.60 13.87
CA SER A 5 -40.28 -20.95 14.74
C SER A 5 -38.85 -21.40 14.42
N LYS A 6 -38.66 -22.67 14.01
CA LYS A 6 -37.34 -23.18 13.60
C LYS A 6 -36.91 -22.63 12.24
N ILE A 7 -37.84 -22.49 11.29
CA ILE A 7 -37.56 -21.92 9.96
C ILE A 7 -37.20 -20.43 10.08
N LEU A 8 -37.95 -19.67 10.89
CA LEU A 8 -37.65 -18.26 11.16
C LEU A 8 -36.28 -18.07 11.85
N LEU A 9 -35.91 -18.94 12.80
CA LEU A 9 -34.58 -18.89 13.42
C LEU A 9 -33.47 -19.24 12.42
N SER A 10 -33.70 -20.23 11.56
CA SER A 10 -32.72 -20.67 10.55
C SER A 10 -32.46 -19.59 9.50
N LEU A 11 -33.51 -18.88 9.08
CA LEU A 11 -33.42 -17.81 8.10
C LEU A 11 -32.70 -16.57 8.67
N ALA A 12 -32.93 -16.26 9.95
CA ALA A 12 -32.25 -15.14 10.62
C ALA A 12 -30.73 -15.37 10.78
N ILE A 13 -30.29 -16.61 11.00
CA ILE A 13 -28.85 -16.96 11.10
C ILE A 13 -28.14 -16.83 9.74
N LEU A 14 -28.83 -17.14 8.64
CA LEU A 14 -28.26 -17.00 7.29
C LEU A 14 -28.01 -15.53 6.90
N ILE A 15 -28.86 -14.59 7.34
CA ILE A 15 -28.77 -13.18 6.96
C ILE A 15 -27.59 -12.46 7.66
N SER A 16 -27.25 -12.82 8.90
CA SER A 16 -26.07 -12.26 9.60
C SER A 16 -24.73 -12.66 8.98
N SER A 17 -24.69 -13.59 8.03
CA SER A 17 -23.44 -13.99 7.36
C SER A 17 -23.04 -13.04 6.22
N VAL A 18 -23.93 -12.13 5.81
CA VAL A 18 -23.72 -11.21 4.67
C VAL A 18 -23.29 -9.83 5.18
N GLN A 19 -22.29 -9.78 6.05
CA GLN A 19 -21.56 -8.55 6.35
C GLN A 19 -20.21 -8.60 5.63
N LEU A 20 -20.23 -8.50 4.30
CA LEU A 20 -19.03 -8.20 3.52
C LEU A 20 -18.81 -6.68 3.49
N SER A 21 -18.77 -6.06 4.66
CA SER A 21 -18.20 -4.73 4.77
C SER A 21 -16.69 -4.91 4.75
N GLY A 22 -16.03 -4.55 3.65
CA GLY A 22 -14.59 -4.35 3.66
C GLY A 22 -14.28 -3.41 4.82
N GLN A 23 -13.50 -3.88 5.79
CA GLN A 23 -13.10 -3.08 6.93
C GLN A 23 -12.46 -1.81 6.38
N THR A 24 -13.10 -0.65 6.56
CA THR A 24 -12.45 0.62 6.28
C THR A 24 -11.38 0.75 7.37
N HIS A 25 -10.16 0.32 7.07
CA HIS A 25 -9.04 0.45 7.97
C HIS A 25 -8.88 1.95 8.26
N GLN A 26 -9.19 2.35 9.48
CA GLN A 26 -8.90 3.70 9.93
C GLN A 26 -7.38 3.84 9.88
N ASN A 27 -6.85 4.78 9.10
CA ASN A 27 -5.41 5.04 9.01
C ASN A 27 -4.80 5.67 10.28
N TRP A 28 -5.51 5.64 11.42
CA TRP A 28 -5.10 6.19 12.71
C TRP A 28 -4.70 7.67 12.66
N ASN A 29 -5.36 8.43 11.80
CA ASN A 29 -5.11 9.87 11.59
C ASN A 29 -3.66 10.17 11.18
N VAL A 30 -3.03 9.24 10.44
CA VAL A 30 -1.71 9.47 9.87
C VAL A 30 -1.77 10.64 8.90
N VAL A 31 -0.92 11.64 9.12
CA VAL A 31 -0.78 12.80 8.25
C VAL A 31 0.48 12.63 7.40
N PHE A 32 0.30 12.31 6.13
CA PHE A 32 1.39 12.25 5.16
C PHE A 32 1.04 13.08 3.93
N PRO A 33 1.42 14.36 3.89
CA PRO A 33 1.05 15.24 2.79
C PRO A 33 1.75 14.80 1.49
N THR A 34 0.96 14.60 0.44
CA THR A 34 1.43 14.36 -0.92
C THR A 34 0.75 15.33 -1.88
N SER A 35 1.10 15.27 -3.17
CA SER A 35 0.41 16.03 -4.22
C SER A 35 -0.90 15.38 -4.68
N GLU A 36 -1.21 14.17 -4.21
CA GLU A 36 -2.42 13.44 -4.56
C GLU A 36 -3.57 13.86 -3.63
N THR A 37 -4.73 14.16 -4.21
CA THR A 37 -5.93 14.62 -3.48
C THR A 37 -7.14 13.71 -3.72
N SER A 38 -7.04 12.71 -4.59
CA SER A 38 -8.08 11.72 -4.84
C SER A 38 -8.10 10.61 -3.77
N GLU A 39 -9.01 9.65 -3.94
CA GLU A 39 -9.10 8.43 -3.11
C GLU A 39 -7.78 7.65 -3.04
N ALA A 40 -6.90 7.77 -4.05
CA ALA A 40 -5.57 7.17 -4.03
C ALA A 40 -4.73 7.61 -2.81
N GLN A 41 -4.92 8.84 -2.32
CA GLN A 41 -4.25 9.33 -1.12
C GLN A 41 -4.70 8.55 0.13
N GLN A 42 -5.98 8.19 0.25
CA GLN A 42 -6.47 7.44 1.41
C GLN A 42 -5.89 6.02 1.42
N HIS A 43 -5.91 5.33 0.28
CA HIS A 43 -5.24 4.03 0.18
C HIS A 43 -3.74 4.12 0.47
N PHE A 44 -3.06 5.18 0.04
CA PHE A 44 -1.65 5.38 0.42
C PHE A 44 -1.47 5.55 1.94
N LEU A 45 -2.32 6.32 2.61
CA LEU A 45 -2.28 6.48 4.07
C LEU A 45 -2.54 5.16 4.80
N ASP A 46 -3.53 4.38 4.37
CA ASP A 46 -3.80 3.05 4.91
C ASP A 46 -2.60 2.11 4.73
N GLY A 47 -1.93 2.18 3.57
CA GLY A 47 -0.72 1.41 3.30
C GLY A 47 0.42 1.77 4.26
N VAL A 48 0.63 3.07 4.52
CA VAL A 48 1.61 3.55 5.49
C VAL A 48 1.27 3.07 6.91
N THR A 49 0.00 3.14 7.30
CA THR A 49 -0.47 2.66 8.61
C THR A 49 -0.25 1.16 8.77
N ASN A 50 -0.61 0.36 7.77
CA ASN A 50 -0.41 -1.09 7.79
C ASN A 50 1.08 -1.46 7.83
N MET A 51 1.95 -0.73 7.13
CA MET A 51 3.40 -0.93 7.21
C MET A 51 3.91 -0.68 8.65
N HIS A 52 3.39 0.35 9.34
CA HIS A 52 3.72 0.62 10.74
C HIS A 52 3.22 -0.47 11.69
N LEU A 53 2.06 -1.05 11.41
CA LEU A 53 1.48 -2.16 12.17
C LEU A 53 2.07 -3.53 11.77
N HIS A 54 3.06 -3.55 10.88
CA HIS A 54 3.69 -4.76 10.35
C HIS A 54 2.73 -5.70 9.59
N MET A 55 1.62 -5.17 9.08
CA MET A 55 0.67 -5.85 8.19
C MET A 55 1.10 -5.64 6.73
N PHE A 56 2.21 -6.23 6.34
CA PHE A 56 2.88 -5.92 5.08
C PHE A 56 2.07 -6.32 3.84
N GLU A 57 1.34 -7.43 3.90
CA GLU A 57 0.53 -7.92 2.79
C GLU A 57 -0.65 -6.96 2.54
N ASP A 58 -1.24 -6.42 3.60
CA ASP A 58 -2.29 -5.41 3.51
C ASP A 58 -1.74 -4.08 3.01
N ALA A 59 -0.57 -3.67 3.51
CA ALA A 59 0.11 -2.47 3.03
C ALA A 59 0.34 -2.54 1.51
N GLU A 60 0.80 -3.67 1.00
CA GLU A 60 0.98 -3.90 -0.44
C GLU A 60 -0.34 -3.79 -1.22
N ARG A 61 -1.44 -4.39 -0.73
CA ARG A 61 -2.77 -4.25 -1.35
C ARG A 61 -3.20 -2.80 -1.46
N HIS A 62 -3.04 -2.04 -0.38
CA HIS A 62 -3.40 -0.62 -0.33
C HIS A 62 -2.54 0.23 -1.27
N PHE A 63 -1.22 0.02 -1.30
CA PHE A 63 -0.35 0.74 -2.24
C PHE A 63 -0.69 0.42 -3.70
N ARG A 64 -0.99 -0.84 -4.03
CA ARG A 64 -1.42 -1.23 -5.38
C ARG A 64 -2.76 -0.61 -5.75
N GLN A 65 -3.70 -0.51 -4.82
CA GLN A 65 -4.97 0.18 -5.06
C GLN A 65 -4.76 1.67 -5.35
N ALA A 66 -3.88 2.34 -4.58
CA ALA A 66 -3.51 3.71 -4.84
C ALA A 66 -2.88 3.90 -6.24
N GLN A 67 -2.05 2.95 -6.69
CA GLN A 67 -1.46 2.96 -8.04
C GLN A 67 -2.51 2.74 -9.14
N GLN A 68 -3.51 1.89 -8.91
CA GLN A 68 -4.59 1.66 -9.88
C GLN A 68 -5.45 2.91 -10.05
N LEU A 69 -5.76 3.59 -8.94
CA LEU A 69 -6.54 4.83 -8.95
C LEU A 69 -5.75 6.02 -9.51
N SER A 70 -4.45 6.08 -9.24
CA SER A 70 -3.55 7.13 -9.73
C SER A 70 -2.21 6.54 -10.20
N PRO A 71 -2.10 6.16 -11.50
CA PRO A 71 -0.91 5.48 -12.04
C PRO A 71 0.38 6.29 -11.99
N ASP A 72 0.29 7.62 -11.90
CA ASP A 72 1.44 8.52 -11.78
C ASP A 72 1.74 8.91 -10.33
N PHE A 73 0.99 8.38 -9.36
CA PHE A 73 1.21 8.67 -7.94
C PHE A 73 2.49 8.03 -7.41
N ALA A 74 3.61 8.71 -7.62
CA ALA A 74 4.96 8.21 -7.32
C ALA A 74 5.14 7.71 -5.87
N MET A 75 4.40 8.29 -4.90
CA MET A 75 4.49 7.88 -3.51
C MET A 75 3.89 6.50 -3.24
N ALA A 76 2.87 6.08 -3.98
CA ALA A 76 2.29 4.75 -3.84
C ALA A 76 3.30 3.66 -4.26
N TYR A 77 4.04 3.88 -5.34
CA TYR A 77 5.12 2.98 -5.77
C TYR A 77 6.31 3.00 -4.80
N TRP A 78 6.64 4.17 -4.27
CA TRP A 78 7.68 4.27 -3.23
C TRP A 78 7.30 3.49 -1.97
N GLY A 79 6.05 3.60 -1.51
CA GLY A 79 5.54 2.88 -0.34
C GLY A 79 5.60 1.36 -0.51
N GLU A 80 5.14 0.83 -1.64
CA GLU A 80 5.23 -0.61 -1.93
C GLU A 80 6.68 -1.09 -2.06
N ALA A 81 7.56 -0.31 -2.69
CA ALA A 81 8.98 -0.65 -2.77
C ALA A 81 9.65 -0.68 -1.38
N LEU A 82 9.26 0.23 -0.49
CA LEU A 82 9.73 0.26 0.90
C LEU A 82 9.21 -0.93 1.71
N ASN A 83 7.95 -1.33 1.50
CA ASN A 83 7.31 -2.49 2.15
C ASN A 83 8.05 -3.82 1.88
N ASN A 84 8.77 -3.90 0.76
CA ASN A 84 9.62 -5.02 0.38
C ASN A 84 10.99 -5.05 1.09
N HIS A 85 11.28 -4.04 1.92
CA HIS A 85 12.52 -3.94 2.70
C HIS A 85 12.20 -3.92 4.21
N ARG A 86 12.15 -5.10 4.83
CA ARG A 86 11.76 -5.28 6.24
C ARG A 86 12.99 -5.47 7.13
N THR A 87 13.67 -4.35 7.46
CA THR A 87 14.99 -4.34 8.11
C THR A 87 15.05 -5.10 9.43
N ILE A 88 14.03 -4.98 10.29
CA ILE A 88 14.00 -5.62 11.61
C ILE A 88 14.02 -7.15 11.50
N TRP A 89 13.45 -7.70 10.41
CA TRP A 89 13.41 -9.14 10.14
C TRP A 89 14.50 -9.61 9.18
N SER A 90 15.44 -8.73 8.79
CA SER A 90 16.47 -9.04 7.77
C SER A 90 15.90 -9.55 6.44
N ILE A 91 14.66 -9.19 6.10
CA ILE A 91 14.03 -9.55 4.83
C ILE A 91 14.25 -8.40 3.84
N HIS A 92 15.05 -8.64 2.82
CA HIS A 92 15.41 -7.64 1.82
C HIS A 92 15.04 -8.12 0.41
N ARG A 93 13.78 -7.91 -0.01
CA ARG A 93 13.31 -8.28 -1.35
C ARG A 93 13.64 -7.19 -2.37
N LEU A 94 14.93 -6.97 -2.60
CA LEU A 94 15.42 -5.86 -3.43
C LEU A 94 14.97 -5.95 -4.90
N ASP A 95 14.84 -7.17 -5.41
CA ASP A 95 14.37 -7.40 -6.79
C ASP A 95 12.89 -7.03 -6.94
N GLU A 96 12.06 -7.35 -5.94
CA GLU A 96 10.65 -6.95 -5.90
C GLU A 96 10.51 -5.43 -5.78
N ALA A 97 11.26 -4.81 -4.87
CA ALA A 97 11.29 -3.34 -4.74
C ALA A 97 11.70 -2.66 -6.05
N ARG A 98 12.64 -3.24 -6.81
CA ARG A 98 13.05 -2.72 -8.12
C ARG A 98 11.98 -2.91 -9.18
N ALA A 99 11.32 -4.08 -9.20
CA ALA A 99 10.22 -4.34 -10.11
C ALA A 99 9.08 -3.34 -9.91
N VAL A 100 8.72 -3.04 -8.65
CA VAL A 100 7.72 -2.01 -8.31
C VAL A 100 8.09 -0.65 -8.91
N LEU A 101 9.32 -0.18 -8.69
CA LEU A 101 9.76 1.11 -9.23
C LEU A 101 9.81 1.13 -10.76
N ASN A 102 10.17 0.01 -11.38
CA ASN A 102 10.18 -0.10 -12.84
C ASN A 102 8.77 0.03 -13.44
N ARG A 103 7.71 -0.33 -12.71
CA ARG A 103 6.32 -0.06 -13.13
C ARG A 103 6.01 1.44 -13.19
N LEU A 104 6.56 2.23 -12.26
CA LEU A 104 6.41 3.70 -12.30
C LEU A 104 7.18 4.32 -13.47
N GLY A 105 8.39 3.82 -13.73
CA GLY A 105 9.22 4.25 -14.85
C GLY A 105 10.60 3.57 -14.88
N ALA A 106 11.07 3.26 -16.09
CA ALA A 106 12.30 2.50 -16.34
C ALA A 106 13.57 3.19 -15.81
N THR A 107 13.60 4.51 -15.79
CA THR A 107 14.78 5.28 -15.35
C THR A 107 14.48 6.14 -14.12
N PRO A 108 15.49 6.47 -13.29
CA PRO A 108 15.31 7.41 -12.20
C PRO A 108 14.75 8.76 -12.64
N ALA A 109 15.17 9.25 -13.81
CA ALA A 109 14.67 10.50 -14.39
C ALA A 109 13.18 10.40 -14.74
N ALA A 110 12.75 9.30 -15.37
CA ALA A 110 11.35 9.06 -15.71
C ALA A 110 10.46 9.01 -14.45
N ARG A 111 10.94 8.39 -13.37
CA ARG A 111 10.21 8.37 -12.09
C ARG A 111 10.15 9.75 -11.43
N ALA A 112 11.26 10.48 -11.42
CA ALA A 112 11.31 11.83 -10.85
C ALA A 112 10.40 12.81 -11.60
N ALA A 113 10.21 12.64 -12.91
CA ALA A 113 9.27 13.46 -13.69
C ALA A 113 7.81 13.32 -13.20
N LYS A 114 7.44 12.15 -12.65
CA LYS A 114 6.10 11.87 -12.10
C LYS A 114 5.89 12.38 -10.68
N ALA A 115 6.93 12.87 -10.04
CA ALA A 115 6.85 13.46 -8.71
C ALA A 115 6.93 15.00 -8.81
N PRO A 116 5.84 15.74 -8.58
CA PRO A 116 5.85 17.19 -8.77
C PRO A 116 6.65 17.91 -7.68
N THR A 117 6.68 17.38 -6.45
CA THR A 117 7.37 18.00 -5.32
C THR A 117 8.83 17.56 -5.20
N ALA A 118 9.71 18.43 -4.70
CA ALA A 118 11.11 18.09 -4.44
C ALA A 118 11.25 16.86 -3.52
N ARG A 119 10.39 16.75 -2.50
CA ARG A 119 10.30 15.57 -1.63
C ARG A 119 9.95 14.31 -2.41
N GLY A 120 8.91 14.36 -3.25
CA GLY A 120 8.52 13.24 -4.09
C GLY A 120 9.61 12.83 -5.08
N LYS A 121 10.33 13.79 -5.68
CA LYS A 121 11.47 13.53 -6.58
C LYS A 121 12.60 12.80 -5.85
N SER A 122 12.91 13.25 -4.64
CA SER A 122 13.93 12.59 -3.81
C SER A 122 13.52 11.18 -3.42
N LEU A 123 12.23 10.89 -3.18
CA LEU A 123 11.77 9.56 -2.77
C LEU A 123 11.64 8.60 -3.96
N SER A 124 11.14 9.09 -5.10
CA SER A 124 10.97 8.30 -6.34
C SER A 124 12.28 8.08 -7.11
N GLY A 125 13.19 9.07 -7.08
CA GLY A 125 14.52 8.99 -7.67
C GLY A 125 15.57 8.43 -6.71
N GLY A 126 15.43 8.71 -5.41
CA GLY A 126 16.43 8.43 -4.38
C GLY A 126 16.28 7.04 -3.76
N ASN A 127 16.53 6.02 -4.57
CA ASN A 127 16.75 4.68 -4.05
C ASN A 127 18.25 4.37 -3.88
N ARG A 128 19.11 5.38 -3.71
CA ARG A 128 20.56 5.17 -3.55
C ARG A 128 20.91 4.31 -2.32
N LYS A 129 20.12 4.30 -1.25
CA LYS A 129 20.36 3.40 -0.10
C LYS A 129 19.83 1.98 -0.30
N ILE A 130 18.65 1.80 -0.90
CA ILE A 130 18.11 0.45 -1.20
C ILE A 130 18.87 -0.23 -2.36
N ILE A 131 19.39 0.56 -3.32
CA ILE A 131 20.14 0.07 -4.50
C ILE A 131 21.62 -0.21 -4.18
N ARG A 132 22.24 0.46 -3.20
CA ARG A 132 23.70 0.39 -2.96
C ARG A 132 24.13 -0.70 -1.96
N CYS A 133 23.24 -1.56 -1.49
CA CYS A 133 23.64 -2.70 -0.66
C CYS A 133 24.35 -3.84 -1.44
N ARG A 134 24.61 -3.70 -2.75
CA ARG A 134 25.36 -4.68 -3.57
C ARG A 134 26.87 -4.41 -3.70
N HIS A 135 27.47 -3.49 -2.92
CA HIS A 135 28.88 -3.11 -3.14
C HIS A 135 29.75 -3.03 -1.88
N SER A 136 29.38 -3.72 -0.80
CA SER A 136 30.26 -3.81 0.37
C SER A 136 30.36 -5.26 0.84
N GLY A 137 31.48 -5.90 0.46
CA GLY A 137 32.13 -7.02 1.15
C GLY A 137 31.32 -8.30 1.30
#